data_AF-A0A0R1NHK9-F1
#
_entry.id   AF-A0A0R1NHK9-F1
#
_cell.length_a   1.000
_cell.length_b   1.000
_cell.length_c   1.000
_cell.angle_alpha   90.00
_cell.angle_beta   90.00
_cell.angle_gamma   90.00
#
_symmetry.space_group_name_H-M   'P 1'
#
loop_
_entity.id
_entity.type
_entity.pdbx_description
1 polymer ?
#
loop_
_entity_poly.entity_id
_entity_poly.type
_entity_poly.pdbx_seq_one_letter_code
_entity_poly.pdbx_strand_id
1 'polypeptide(L)'
;MVEIKRRKTDRRTLYTIRVIKDTFIKLVKEKSYSKVTITQICREADITRSTFYLHFTSITDVLNAVLNDVLFLVQESATGLDTEDHYSFDYLNKNESLVPACQRIGDSDKYQSLLMDPDLSEYILGRIVAHERGKVLPLIIKKTGLSKEDAETLFTYIIHGSFAVNRANHFQKNEKWAHGVQMLNRFTKAGYEKLAKND
;
A
#
# COMPACT_ATOMS: atom_id res chain seq x y z
N MET A 1 32.38 -20.82 25.73
CA MET A 1 31.78 -19.90 24.74
C MET A 1 30.57 -20.60 24.15
N VAL A 2 29.36 -20.09 24.40
CA VAL A 2 28.13 -20.67 23.82
C VAL A 2 27.94 -20.03 22.45
N GLU A 3 27.97 -20.86 21.41
CA GLU A 3 27.76 -20.45 20.04
C GLU A 3 26.27 -20.10 19.85
N ILE A 4 25.95 -18.81 19.78
CA ILE A 4 24.60 -18.33 19.44
C ILE A 4 24.39 -18.61 17.95
N LYS A 5 23.86 -19.79 17.64
CA LYS A 5 23.35 -20.14 16.32
C LYS A 5 22.23 -19.15 15.99
N ARG A 6 22.51 -18.15 15.15
CA ARG A 6 21.48 -17.32 14.48
C ARG A 6 20.52 -18.27 13.78
N ARG A 7 19.38 -18.59 14.41
CA ARG A 7 18.35 -19.44 13.81
C ARG A 7 17.81 -18.68 12.59
N LYS A 8 18.04 -19.23 11.39
CA LYS A 8 17.18 -19.00 10.21
C LYS A 8 15.74 -18.92 10.74
N THR A 9 15.07 -17.80 10.54
CA THR A 9 13.65 -17.62 10.92
C THR A 9 12.90 -18.91 10.61
N ASP A 10 12.28 -19.50 11.64
CA ASP A 10 11.71 -20.85 11.54
C ASP A 10 10.75 -20.91 10.35
N ARG A 11 11.03 -21.81 9.40
CA ARG A 11 10.18 -22.01 8.21
C ARG A 11 8.73 -22.27 8.61
N ARG A 12 8.52 -22.93 9.75
CA ARG A 12 7.20 -23.17 10.31
C ARG A 12 6.50 -21.88 10.72
N THR A 13 7.21 -20.96 11.37
CA THR A 13 6.68 -19.63 11.71
C THR A 13 6.27 -18.85 10.46
N LEU A 14 7.12 -18.81 9.44
CA LEU A 14 6.80 -18.12 8.18
C LEU A 14 5.60 -18.74 7.45
N TYR A 15 5.51 -20.07 7.46
CA TYR A 15 4.36 -20.80 6.92
C TYR A 15 3.07 -20.45 7.68
N THR A 16 3.07 -20.54 9.01
CA THR A 16 1.90 -20.21 9.83
C THR A 16 1.43 -18.78 9.60
N ILE A 17 2.36 -17.81 9.59
CA ILE A 17 2.05 -16.40 9.30
C ILE A 17 1.38 -16.26 7.93
N ARG A 18 1.93 -16.94 6.90
CA ARG A 18 1.36 -16.90 5.54
C ARG A 18 -0.06 -17.46 5.51
N VAL A 19 -0.28 -18.63 6.10
CA VAL A 19 -1.61 -19.27 6.11
C VAL A 19 -2.62 -18.40 6.85
N ILE A 20 -2.25 -17.77 7.97
CA ILE A 20 -3.11 -16.82 8.69
C ILE A 20 -3.49 -15.63 7.80
N LYS A 21 -2.51 -15.01 7.11
CA LYS A 21 -2.76 -13.88 6.20
C LYS A 21 -3.67 -14.26 5.04
N ASP A 22 -3.39 -15.39 4.39
CA ASP A 22 -4.17 -15.89 3.25
C ASP A 22 -5.61 -16.19 3.64
N THR A 23 -5.79 -16.83 4.80
CA THR A 23 -7.10 -17.13 5.39
C THR A 23 -7.86 -15.86 5.73
N PHE A 24 -7.21 -14.87 6.37
CA PHE A 24 -7.81 -13.58 6.67
C PHE A 24 -8.34 -12.90 5.40
N ILE A 25 -7.53 -12.83 4.35
CA ILE A 25 -7.91 -12.19 3.09
C ILE A 25 -9.09 -12.91 2.43
N LYS A 26 -9.07 -14.24 2.40
CA LYS A 26 -10.19 -15.06 1.92
C LYS A 26 -11.48 -14.72 2.67
N LEU A 27 -11.41 -14.68 4.00
CA LEU A 27 -12.58 -14.39 4.84
C LEU A 27 -13.11 -12.97 4.61
N VAL A 28 -12.24 -11.96 4.50
CA VAL A 28 -12.69 -10.58 4.20
C VAL A 28 -13.42 -10.52 2.86
N LYS A 29 -12.91 -11.22 1.84
CA LYS A 29 -13.57 -11.30 0.53
C LYS A 29 -14.98 -11.92 0.60
N GLU A 30 -15.20 -12.89 1.48
CA GLU A 30 -16.48 -13.59 1.62
C GLU A 30 -17.52 -12.85 2.46
N LYS A 31 -17.11 -12.13 3.51
CA LYS A 31 -18.06 -11.63 4.53
C LYS A 31 -17.78 -10.23 5.08
N SER A 32 -16.86 -9.47 4.49
CA SER A 32 -16.35 -8.18 4.98
C SER A 32 -15.54 -8.27 6.29
N TYR A 33 -14.64 -7.30 6.47
CA TYR A 33 -13.72 -7.21 7.60
C TYR A 33 -14.41 -7.26 8.96
N SER A 34 -15.50 -6.50 9.15
CA SER A 34 -16.20 -6.40 10.44
C SER A 34 -16.84 -7.71 10.91
N LYS A 35 -16.97 -8.72 10.04
CA LYS A 35 -17.53 -10.04 10.37
C LYS A 35 -16.47 -11.12 10.55
N VAL A 36 -15.19 -10.84 10.29
CA VAL A 36 -14.10 -11.80 10.48
C VAL A 36 -13.81 -11.95 11.97
N THR A 37 -13.58 -13.18 12.42
CA THR A 37 -13.21 -13.48 13.82
C THR A 37 -11.94 -14.33 13.90
N ILE A 38 -11.19 -14.21 14.99
CA ILE A 38 -10.00 -15.05 15.26
C ILE A 38 -10.38 -16.54 15.21
N THR A 39 -11.55 -16.91 15.74
CA THR A 39 -12.02 -18.31 15.71
C THR A 39 -12.21 -18.84 14.29
N GLN A 40 -12.77 -18.03 13.38
CA GLN A 40 -12.93 -18.42 11.98
C GLN A 40 -11.57 -18.55 11.29
N ILE A 41 -10.65 -17.61 11.53
CA ILE A 41 -9.28 -17.69 11.00
C ILE A 41 -8.62 -18.98 11.49
N CYS A 42 -8.67 -19.28 12.79
CA CYS A 42 -8.04 -20.47 13.37
C CYS A 42 -8.61 -21.76 12.75
N ARG A 43 -9.94 -21.84 12.61
CA ARG A 43 -10.62 -23.00 12.03
C ARG A 43 -10.24 -23.21 10.56
N GLU A 44 -10.25 -22.15 9.76
CA GLU A 44 -10.00 -22.24 8.32
C GLU A 44 -8.51 -22.42 7.99
N ALA A 45 -7.62 -21.89 8.83
CA ALA A 45 -6.17 -22.06 8.73
C ALA A 45 -5.64 -23.38 9.32
N ASP A 46 -6.52 -24.21 9.90
CA ASP A 46 -6.17 -25.43 10.64
C ASP A 46 -5.10 -25.21 11.74
N ILE A 47 -5.35 -24.22 12.60
CA ILE A 47 -4.48 -23.88 13.74
C ILE A 47 -5.27 -23.70 15.05
N THR A 48 -4.57 -23.80 16.17
CA THR A 48 -5.17 -23.45 17.48
C THR A 48 -5.13 -21.94 17.73
N ARG A 49 -6.01 -21.45 18.62
CA ARG A 49 -5.95 -20.05 19.10
C ARG A 49 -4.60 -19.74 19.75
N SER A 50 -4.04 -20.69 20.52
CA SER A 50 -2.70 -20.53 21.10
C SER A 50 -1.65 -20.28 20.03
N THR A 51 -1.72 -21.00 18.90
CA THR A 51 -0.84 -20.80 17.74
C THR A 51 -1.05 -19.44 17.07
N PHE A 52 -2.29 -18.96 16.94
CA PHE A 52 -2.56 -17.61 16.43
C PHE A 52 -1.89 -16.54 17.30
N TYR A 53 -2.04 -16.64 18.62
CA TYR A 53 -1.49 -15.67 19.57
C TYR A 53 0.04 -15.69 19.70
N LEU A 54 0.72 -16.70 19.15
CA LEU A 54 2.18 -16.65 18.99
C LEU A 54 2.64 -15.65 17.92
N HIS A 55 1.74 -15.22 17.03
CA HIS A 55 2.07 -14.39 15.88
C HIS A 55 1.31 -13.06 15.84
N PHE A 56 0.07 -13.03 16.34
CA PHE A 56 -0.80 -11.85 16.27
C PHE A 56 -1.64 -11.70 17.54
N THR A 57 -1.86 -10.47 18.01
CA THR A 57 -2.71 -10.21 19.17
C THR A 57 -4.16 -9.90 18.79
N SER A 58 -4.36 -9.41 17.56
CA SER A 58 -5.67 -9.01 17.06
C SER A 58 -5.84 -9.27 15.56
N ILE A 59 -7.07 -9.13 15.06
CA ILE A 59 -7.36 -9.15 13.60
C ILE A 59 -6.73 -7.94 12.92
N THR A 60 -6.73 -6.79 13.59
CA THR A 60 -6.06 -5.57 13.10
C THR A 60 -4.56 -5.78 12.90
N ASP A 61 -3.91 -6.59 13.75
CA ASP A 61 -2.49 -6.94 13.56
C ASP A 61 -2.28 -7.76 12.30
N VAL A 62 -3.19 -8.69 12.01
CA VAL A 62 -3.16 -9.48 10.76
C VAL A 62 -3.33 -8.56 9.56
N LEU A 63 -4.32 -7.65 9.60
CA LEU A 63 -4.52 -6.62 8.58
C LEU A 63 -3.24 -5.80 8.37
N ASN A 64 -2.64 -5.30 9.45
CA ASN A 64 -1.43 -4.51 9.39
C ASN A 64 -0.27 -5.27 8.78
N ALA A 65 -0.12 -6.55 9.12
CA ALA A 65 0.91 -7.39 8.54
C ALA A 65 0.65 -7.71 7.06
N VAL A 66 -0.61 -7.81 6.63
CA VAL A 66 -0.98 -7.93 5.21
C VAL A 66 -0.65 -6.64 4.46
N LEU A 67 -1.05 -5.48 4.99
CA LEU A 67 -0.76 -4.18 4.40
C LEU A 67 0.74 -3.90 4.34
N ASN A 68 1.51 -4.35 5.33
CA ASN A 68 2.97 -4.22 5.31
C ASN A 68 3.61 -5.03 4.19
N ASP A 69 3.19 -6.29 3.97
CA ASP A 69 3.74 -7.09 2.85
C ASP A 69 3.50 -6.38 1.52
N VAL A 70 2.28 -5.89 1.36
CA VAL A 70 1.83 -5.11 0.22
C VAL A 70 2.66 -3.83 0.02
N LEU A 71 2.83 -3.02 1.06
CA LEU A 71 3.55 -1.75 1.00
C LEU A 71 5.06 -1.96 0.86
N PHE A 72 5.59 -3.11 1.29
CA PHE A 72 7.02 -3.43 1.17
C PHE A 72 7.38 -3.98 -0.22
N LEU A 73 6.49 -4.75 -0.86
CA LEU A 73 6.66 -5.19 -2.26
C LEU A 73 6.77 -4.00 -3.24
N VAL A 74 6.17 -2.86 -2.86
CA VAL A 74 6.27 -1.59 -3.59
C VAL A 74 7.69 -1.01 -3.56
N GLN A 75 8.45 -1.30 -2.51
CA GLN A 75 9.80 -0.78 -2.30
C GLN A 75 10.84 -1.54 -3.13
N GLU A 76 10.80 -2.87 -3.15
CA GLU A 76 11.78 -3.69 -3.92
C GLU A 76 11.68 -3.51 -5.43
N SER A 77 10.47 -3.25 -5.93
CA SER A 77 10.22 -2.99 -7.35
C SER A 77 10.56 -1.57 -7.78
N ALA A 78 10.70 -0.63 -6.83
CA ALA A 78 11.25 0.70 -7.06
C ALA A 78 12.78 0.71 -7.00
N THR A 79 13.41 -0.21 -6.25
CA THR A 79 14.88 -0.30 -6.09
C THR A 79 15.61 -1.08 -7.19
N GLY A 80 14.90 -1.52 -8.24
CA GLY A 80 15.53 -2.14 -9.42
C GLY A 80 16.30 -1.17 -10.30
N LEU A 81 16.15 0.13 -10.05
CA LEU A 81 16.92 1.23 -10.61
C LEU A 81 17.11 2.24 -9.46
N ASP A 82 18.24 2.92 -9.44
CA ASP A 82 18.48 4.17 -8.69
C ASP A 82 19.09 4.06 -7.28
N THR A 83 20.42 4.22 -7.28
CA THR A 83 21.23 4.77 -6.19
C THR A 83 20.68 6.12 -5.71
N GLU A 84 21.00 6.49 -4.46
CA GLU A 84 20.43 7.60 -3.66
C GLU A 84 20.34 9.00 -4.32
N ASP A 85 20.91 9.20 -5.51
CA ASP A 85 20.90 10.47 -6.26
C ASP A 85 19.75 10.61 -7.28
N HIS A 86 18.94 9.57 -7.53
CA HIS A 86 17.99 9.53 -8.67
C HIS A 86 16.50 9.49 -8.32
N TYR A 87 16.04 10.15 -7.24
CA TYR A 87 14.63 10.57 -7.17
C TYR A 87 14.38 11.74 -8.16
N SER A 88 14.33 11.39 -9.44
CA SER A 88 14.24 12.30 -10.58
C SER A 88 12.77 12.61 -10.93
N PHE A 89 12.58 13.55 -11.85
CA PHE A 89 11.29 13.84 -12.48
C PHE A 89 10.60 12.59 -13.04
N ASP A 90 11.38 11.58 -13.43
CA ASP A 90 10.88 10.30 -13.93
C ASP A 90 10.29 9.42 -12.83
N TYR A 91 10.85 9.44 -11.60
CA TYR A 91 10.26 8.76 -10.44
C TYR A 91 8.90 9.37 -10.08
N LEU A 92 8.82 10.71 -10.06
CA LEU A 92 7.54 11.40 -9.85
C LEU A 92 6.54 11.08 -10.97
N ASN A 93 6.89 11.16 -12.26
CA ASN A 93 5.94 10.84 -13.32
C ASN A 93 5.52 9.36 -13.37
N LYS A 94 6.41 8.43 -12.97
CA LYS A 94 6.13 6.99 -12.90
C LYS A 94 5.35 6.60 -11.64
N ASN A 95 5.43 7.39 -10.57
CA ASN A 95 4.85 7.10 -9.25
C ASN A 95 3.89 8.19 -8.70
N GLU A 96 3.58 9.27 -9.44
CA GLU A 96 2.65 10.37 -9.08
C GLU A 96 1.20 9.89 -9.08
N SER A 97 0.91 8.86 -9.88
CA SER A 97 -0.12 7.93 -9.45
C SER A 97 0.47 7.21 -8.24
N LEU A 98 0.27 7.76 -7.04
CA LEU A 98 0.68 7.22 -5.72
C LEU A 98 -0.04 5.92 -5.35
N VAL A 99 -0.06 5.07 -6.34
CA VAL A 99 -0.79 3.87 -6.53
C VAL A 99 0.21 2.80 -6.99
N PRO A 100 1.57 2.87 -6.92
CA PRO A 100 2.30 1.61 -7.07
C PRO A 100 1.90 0.63 -5.96
N ALA A 101 1.48 1.12 -4.78
CA ALA A 101 0.78 0.34 -3.77
C ALA A 101 -0.62 -0.05 -4.25
N CYS A 102 -1.58 0.87 -4.36
CA CYS A 102 -2.97 0.55 -4.76
C CYS A 102 -3.14 -0.21 -6.10
N GLN A 103 -2.26 -0.01 -7.09
CA GLN A 103 -2.28 -0.63 -8.42
C GLN A 103 -1.74 -2.04 -8.36
N ARG A 104 -0.70 -2.29 -7.54
CA ARG A 104 -0.12 -3.62 -7.38
C ARG A 104 -0.87 -4.45 -6.32
N ILE A 105 -1.51 -3.78 -5.36
CA ILE A 105 -2.56 -4.37 -4.52
C ILE A 105 -3.72 -4.85 -5.38
N GLY A 106 -4.18 -3.99 -6.30
CA GLY A 106 -5.22 -4.32 -7.29
C GLY A 106 -4.82 -5.38 -8.32
N ASP A 107 -3.52 -5.59 -8.60
CA ASP A 107 -3.04 -6.63 -9.52
C ASP A 107 -3.27 -8.05 -9.03
N SER A 108 -3.51 -8.21 -7.74
CA SER A 108 -4.02 -9.46 -7.22
C SER A 108 -5.47 -9.27 -6.80
N ASP A 109 -6.37 -10.06 -7.40
CA ASP A 109 -7.75 -10.24 -6.92
C ASP A 109 -7.82 -10.49 -5.41
N LYS A 110 -6.71 -10.99 -4.85
CA LYS A 110 -6.47 -11.21 -3.44
C LYS A 110 -6.64 -9.94 -2.60
N TYR A 111 -6.04 -8.81 -2.95
CA TYR A 111 -6.08 -7.62 -2.09
C TYR A 111 -7.08 -6.54 -2.54
N GLN A 112 -7.62 -6.64 -3.75
CA GLN A 112 -8.69 -5.77 -4.25
C GLN A 112 -9.90 -5.73 -3.30
N SER A 113 -10.29 -6.87 -2.73
CA SER A 113 -11.39 -6.95 -1.76
C SER A 113 -11.14 -6.12 -0.51
N LEU A 114 -9.88 -5.98 -0.06
CA LEU A 114 -9.53 -5.17 1.10
C LEU A 114 -9.70 -3.67 0.80
N LEU A 115 -9.28 -3.23 -0.39
CA LEU A 115 -9.39 -1.82 -0.81
C LEU A 115 -10.83 -1.38 -1.06
N MET A 116 -11.68 -2.33 -1.45
CA MET A 116 -13.10 -2.10 -1.73
C MET A 116 -13.99 -2.24 -0.50
N ASP A 117 -13.48 -2.80 0.61
CA ASP A 117 -14.25 -2.93 1.85
C ASP A 117 -14.44 -1.53 2.50
N PRO A 118 -15.68 -1.10 2.75
CA PRO A 118 -15.98 0.24 3.27
C PRO A 118 -15.43 0.47 4.68
N ASP A 119 -15.27 -0.60 5.49
CA ASP A 119 -14.72 -0.52 6.83
C ASP A 119 -13.18 -0.37 6.81
N LEU A 120 -12.55 -0.70 5.68
CA LEU A 120 -11.10 -0.69 5.53
C LEU A 120 -10.57 0.45 4.65
N SER A 121 -11.35 0.97 3.70
CA SER A 121 -10.78 1.84 2.66
C SER A 121 -10.09 3.09 3.20
N GLU A 122 -10.68 3.76 4.20
CA GLU A 122 -10.08 4.93 4.84
C GLU A 122 -8.85 4.57 5.68
N TYR A 123 -8.92 3.45 6.39
CA TYR A 123 -7.78 2.95 7.17
C TYR A 123 -6.58 2.64 6.26
N ILE A 124 -6.83 1.95 5.15
CA ILE A 124 -5.79 1.61 4.17
C ILE A 124 -5.24 2.87 3.52
N LEU A 125 -6.09 3.82 3.15
CA LEU A 125 -5.64 5.10 2.60
C LEU A 125 -4.72 5.84 3.59
N GLY A 126 -5.10 5.92 4.87
CA GLY A 126 -4.25 6.50 5.92
C GLY A 126 -2.90 5.80 6.06
N ARG A 127 -2.86 4.47 5.93
CA ARG A 127 -1.61 3.69 5.93
C ARG A 127 -0.72 4.00 4.73
N ILE A 128 -1.30 4.16 3.54
CA ILE A 128 -0.57 4.54 2.33
C ILE A 128 -0.03 5.96 2.47
N VAL A 129 -0.86 6.91 2.90
CA VAL A 129 -0.46 8.30 3.17
C VAL A 129 0.74 8.33 4.11
N ALA A 130 0.67 7.62 5.24
CA ALA A 130 1.77 7.57 6.21
C ALA A 130 3.05 6.95 5.64
N HIS A 131 2.93 5.91 4.80
CA HIS A 131 4.07 5.24 4.19
C HIS A 131 4.75 6.09 3.11
N GLU A 132 3.97 6.77 2.28
CA GLU A 132 4.47 7.52 1.11
C GLU A 132 4.93 8.94 1.47
N ARG A 133 4.38 9.55 2.52
CA ARG A 133 4.62 10.97 2.86
C ARG A 133 6.10 11.32 2.93
N GLY A 134 6.91 10.52 3.62
CA GLY A 134 8.34 10.79 3.81
C GLY A 134 9.15 10.78 2.51
N LYS A 135 8.69 10.05 1.49
CA LYS A 135 9.36 9.93 0.19
C LYS A 135 8.87 10.99 -0.79
N VAL A 136 7.55 11.22 -0.82
CA VAL A 136 6.90 12.02 -1.87
C VAL A 136 6.91 13.51 -1.55
N LEU A 137 6.68 13.87 -0.29
CA LEU A 137 6.56 15.27 0.11
C LEU A 137 7.82 16.09 -0.22
N PRO A 138 9.06 15.61 0.05
CA PRO A 138 10.28 16.33 -0.34
C PRO A 138 10.40 16.53 -1.86
N LEU A 139 9.89 15.60 -2.65
CA LEU A 139 9.94 15.68 -4.12
C LEU A 139 8.97 16.74 -4.65
N ILE A 140 7.77 16.85 -4.07
CA ILE A 140 6.81 17.91 -4.41
C ILE A 140 7.41 19.28 -4.08
N ILE A 141 7.99 19.44 -2.90
CA ILE A 141 8.67 20.69 -2.47
C ILE A 141 9.80 21.03 -3.43
N LYS A 142 10.68 20.07 -3.73
CA LYS A 142 11.82 20.27 -4.66
C LYS A 142 11.36 20.70 -6.05
N LYS A 143 10.26 20.12 -6.56
CA LYS A 143 9.77 20.37 -7.92
C LYS A 143 8.99 21.67 -8.05
N THR A 144 8.27 22.07 -7.02
CA THR A 144 7.37 23.25 -7.07
C THR A 144 7.93 24.47 -6.36
N GLY A 145 8.86 24.31 -5.42
CA GLY A 145 9.34 25.39 -4.56
C GLY A 145 8.30 25.88 -3.55
N LEU A 146 7.22 25.11 -3.35
CA LEU A 146 6.17 25.39 -2.38
C LEU A 146 6.65 25.26 -0.93
N SER A 147 5.91 25.88 -0.02
CA SER A 147 6.06 25.62 1.41
C SER A 147 5.73 24.16 1.71
N LYS A 148 6.20 23.66 2.87
CA LYS A 148 5.86 22.31 3.32
C LYS A 148 4.35 22.12 3.48
N GLU A 149 3.64 23.13 3.99
CA GLU A 149 2.20 23.10 4.21
C GLU A 149 1.42 23.01 2.89
N ASP A 150 1.80 23.81 1.90
CA ASP A 150 1.18 23.78 0.57
C ASP A 150 1.47 22.45 -0.16
N ALA A 151 2.70 21.94 -0.03
CA ALA A 151 3.07 20.65 -0.59
C ALA A 151 2.31 19.49 0.09
N GLU A 152 2.05 19.58 1.40
CA GLU A 152 1.22 18.60 2.12
C GLU A 152 -0.24 18.63 1.66
N THR A 153 -0.78 19.83 1.41
CA THR A 153 -2.11 20.00 0.84
C THR A 153 -2.20 19.32 -0.53
N LEU A 154 -1.22 19.56 -1.39
CA LEU A 154 -1.17 18.99 -2.74
C LEU A 154 -0.98 17.47 -2.72
N PHE A 155 -0.08 16.96 -1.87
CA PHE A 155 0.10 15.52 -1.63
C PHE A 155 -1.21 14.85 -1.20
N THR A 156 -1.89 15.44 -0.21
CA THR A 156 -3.15 14.92 0.32
C THR A 156 -4.24 14.90 -0.75
N TYR A 157 -4.38 15.98 -1.52
CA TYR A 157 -5.33 16.05 -2.62
C TYR A 157 -5.08 14.95 -3.66
N ILE A 158 -3.83 14.80 -4.11
CA ILE A 158 -3.46 13.86 -5.17
C ILE A 158 -3.68 12.41 -4.72
N ILE A 159 -3.25 12.04 -3.52
CA ILE A 159 -3.38 10.66 -3.04
C ILE A 159 -4.85 10.27 -2.81
N HIS A 160 -5.67 11.17 -2.25
CA HIS A 160 -7.10 10.91 -2.04
C HIS A 160 -7.86 10.88 -3.37
N GLY A 161 -7.61 11.85 -4.26
CA GLY A 161 -8.23 11.89 -5.59
C GLY A 161 -7.89 10.66 -6.41
N SER A 162 -6.62 10.25 -6.41
CA SER A 162 -6.17 9.04 -7.09
C SER A 162 -6.81 7.78 -6.49
N PHE A 163 -6.87 7.64 -5.16
CA PHE A 163 -7.55 6.52 -4.51
C PHE A 163 -9.03 6.46 -4.89
N ALA A 164 -9.74 7.60 -4.86
CA ALA A 164 -11.15 7.68 -5.23
C ALA A 164 -11.41 7.26 -6.68
N VAL A 165 -10.57 7.71 -7.63
CA VAL A 165 -10.67 7.32 -9.04
C VAL A 165 -10.39 5.83 -9.25
N ASN A 166 -9.38 5.28 -8.56
CA ASN A 166 -9.09 3.85 -8.64
C ASN A 166 -10.24 3.02 -8.06
N ARG A 167 -10.80 3.42 -6.92
CA ARG A 167 -11.97 2.77 -6.31
C ARG A 167 -13.20 2.82 -7.21
N ALA A 168 -13.46 3.95 -7.87
CA ALA A 168 -14.56 4.10 -8.83
C ALA A 168 -14.42 3.20 -10.07
N ASN A 169 -13.20 2.75 -10.39
CA ASN A 169 -12.93 1.76 -11.43
C ASN A 169 -12.70 0.36 -10.84
N HIS A 170 -13.10 0.13 -9.58
CA HIS A 170 -12.91 -1.13 -8.87
C HIS A 170 -11.44 -1.61 -8.82
N PHE A 171 -10.47 -0.72 -8.94
CA PHE A 171 -9.05 -1.08 -9.09
C PHE A 171 -8.76 -2.04 -10.27
N GLN A 172 -9.63 -2.08 -11.28
CA GLN A 172 -9.46 -2.92 -12.47
C GLN A 172 -8.60 -2.22 -13.51
N LYS A 173 -7.49 -2.86 -13.92
CA LYS A 173 -6.57 -2.33 -14.93
C LYS A 173 -7.04 -2.63 -16.35
N ASN A 174 -8.12 -1.98 -16.75
CA ASN A 174 -8.62 -2.01 -18.12
C ASN A 174 -8.16 -0.76 -18.91
N GLU A 175 -8.47 -0.69 -20.20
CA GLU A 175 -8.09 0.44 -21.06
C GLU A 175 -8.65 1.78 -20.57
N LYS A 176 -9.90 1.79 -20.06
CA LYS A 176 -10.54 2.97 -19.47
C LYS A 176 -9.74 3.49 -18.27
N TRP A 177 -9.32 2.58 -17.39
CA TRP A 177 -8.47 2.90 -16.25
C TRP A 177 -7.12 3.45 -16.69
N ALA A 178 -6.46 2.81 -17.66
CA ALA A 178 -5.15 3.23 -18.16
C ALA A 178 -5.21 4.65 -18.75
N HIS A 179 -6.24 4.94 -19.55
CA HIS A 179 -6.51 6.28 -20.07
C HIS A 179 -6.73 7.30 -18.95
N GLY A 180 -7.53 6.96 -17.95
CA GLY A 180 -7.80 7.84 -16.80
C GLY A 180 -6.54 8.18 -16.01
N VAL A 181 -5.70 7.19 -15.70
CA VAL A 181 -4.42 7.41 -14.99
C VAL A 181 -3.46 8.27 -15.82
N GLN A 182 -3.35 8.02 -17.12
CA GLN A 182 -2.51 8.84 -18.01
C GLN A 182 -2.96 10.30 -18.04
N MET A 183 -4.28 10.53 -18.11
CA MET A 183 -4.85 11.88 -18.08
C MET A 183 -4.55 12.59 -16.75
N LEU A 184 -4.76 11.92 -15.61
CA LEU A 184 -4.46 12.48 -14.29
C LEU A 184 -2.98 12.77 -14.09
N ASN A 185 -2.08 11.88 -14.56
CA ASN A 185 -0.64 12.13 -14.50
C ASN A 185 -0.25 13.36 -15.31
N ARG A 186 -0.83 13.55 -16.51
CA ARG A 186 -0.59 14.77 -17.32
C ARG A 186 -1.08 16.03 -16.60
N PHE A 187 -2.26 15.97 -15.99
CA PHE A 187 -2.82 17.08 -15.22
C PHE A 187 -1.94 17.46 -14.03
N THR A 188 -1.56 16.48 -13.20
CA THR A 188 -0.68 16.69 -12.05
C THR A 188 0.67 17.27 -12.46
N LYS A 189 1.29 16.68 -13.49
CA LYS A 189 2.57 17.13 -14.03
C LYS A 189 2.53 18.58 -14.49
N ALA A 190 1.53 18.95 -15.29
CA ALA A 190 1.36 20.32 -15.76
C ALA A 190 1.11 21.30 -14.59
N GLY A 191 0.34 20.87 -13.58
CA GLY A 191 0.14 21.63 -12.35
C GLY A 191 1.45 21.88 -11.60
N TYR A 192 2.30 20.86 -11.44
CA TYR A 192 3.61 21.02 -10.81
C TYR A 192 4.54 21.93 -11.61
N GLU A 193 4.59 21.77 -12.93
CA GLU A 193 5.39 22.64 -13.81
C GLU A 193 4.93 24.10 -13.72
N LYS A 194 3.62 24.34 -13.58
CA LYS A 194 3.09 25.71 -13.44
C LYS A 194 3.34 26.32 -12.06
N LEU A 195 3.36 25.49 -11.02
CA LEU A 195 3.65 25.90 -9.64
C LEU A 195 5.14 26.09 -9.38
N ALA A 196 6.00 25.40 -10.14
CA ALA A 196 7.44 25.63 -10.12
C ALA A 196 7.70 27.12 -10.33
N LYS A 197 8.42 27.72 -9.38
CA LYS A 197 8.84 29.12 -9.50
C LYS A 197 9.63 29.25 -10.80
N ASN A 198 9.08 30.02 -11.74
CA ASN A 198 9.87 30.56 -12.84
C ASN A 198 10.74 31.65 -12.20
N ASP A 199 12.03 31.38 -12.03
CA ASP A 199 13.02 32.44 -11.90
C ASP A 199 13.04 33.29 -13.18
#